data_AF-A0A923E3I7-F1
#
_entry.id   AF-A0A923E3I7-F1
#
_cell.length_a   1.000
_cell.length_b   1.000
_cell.length_c   1.000
_cell.angle_alpha   90.00
_cell.angle_beta   90.00
_cell.angle_gamma   90.00
#
_symmetry.space_group_name_H-M   'P 1'
#
loop_
_entity.id
_entity.type
_entity.pdbx_description
1 polymer ?
#
loop_
_entity_poly.entity_id
_entity_poly.type
_entity_poly.pdbx_seq_one_letter_code
_entity_poly.pdbx_strand_id
1 'polypeptide(L)'
;MKAKKIICWILRLVVAVILLQTLYFKFTASPESVFIFTQLGIEPWGRVGTGIIELIASILILFPKTTVYGALMAMGTMAGAIFSHLTKLGVVVANDGGELFILACIVFVCSSVLVYVNRNQLISLFVRS
;
A
#
# COMPACT_ATOMS: atom_id res chain seq x y z
N MET A 1 22.34 -14.71 6.76
CA MET A 1 21.24 -15.27 5.91
C MET A 1 19.88 -15.38 6.62
N LYS A 2 19.79 -15.83 7.88
CA LYS A 2 18.52 -15.93 8.61
C LYS A 2 17.89 -14.56 8.93
N ALA A 3 18.68 -13.62 9.46
CA ALA A 3 18.20 -12.27 9.81
C ALA A 3 17.57 -11.53 8.62
N LYS A 4 18.21 -11.54 7.44
CA LYS A 4 17.65 -10.94 6.21
C LYS A 4 16.29 -11.53 5.84
N LYS A 5 16.12 -12.86 5.95
CA LYS A 5 14.83 -13.53 5.66
C LYS A 5 13.75 -13.13 6.66
N ILE A 6 14.09 -13.03 7.95
CA ILE A 6 13.17 -12.60 9.01
C ILE A 6 12.73 -11.17 8.78
N ILE A 7 13.67 -10.25 8.54
CA ILE A 7 13.37 -8.83 8.25
C ILE A 7 12.45 -8.71 7.03
N CYS A 8 12.72 -9.42 5.94
CA CYS A 8 11.82 -9.41 4.77
C CYS A 8 10.41 -9.89 5.11
N TRP A 9 10.26 -10.94 5.92
CA TRP A 9 8.93 -11.42 6.33
C TRP A 9 8.20 -10.41 7.22
N ILE A 10 8.90 -9.77 8.15
CA ILE A 10 8.33 -8.71 8.98
C ILE A 10 7.81 -7.57 8.10
N LEU A 11 8.62 -7.08 7.16
CA LEU A 11 8.20 -6.01 6.23
C LEU A 11 6.97 -6.42 5.40
N ARG A 12 6.92 -7.67 4.94
CA ARG A 12 5.78 -8.19 4.16
C ARG A 12 4.49 -8.23 4.99
N LEU A 13 4.59 -8.70 6.24
CA LEU A 13 3.46 -8.76 7.15
C LEU A 13 2.98 -7.35 7.53
N VAL A 14 3.90 -6.43 7.85
CA VAL A 14 3.55 -5.03 8.17
C VAL A 14 2.77 -4.40 7.02
N VAL A 15 3.27 -4.50 5.78
CA VAL A 15 2.57 -3.95 4.61
C VAL A 15 1.22 -4.63 4.40
N ALA A 16 1.16 -5.96 4.43
CA ALA A 16 -0.08 -6.69 4.19
C ALA A 16 -1.14 -6.37 5.24
N VAL A 17 -0.78 -6.33 6.53
CA VAL A 17 -1.72 -6.03 7.62
C VAL A 17 -2.27 -4.61 7.49
N ILE A 18 -1.41 -3.60 7.28
CA ILE A 18 -1.86 -2.21 7.14
C ILE A 18 -2.79 -2.08 5.93
N LEU A 19 -2.42 -2.64 4.78
CA LEU A 19 -3.29 -2.60 3.59
C LEU A 19 -4.64 -3.29 3.86
N LEU A 20 -4.63 -4.51 4.41
CA LEU A 20 -5.87 -5.23 4.71
C LEU A 20 -6.76 -4.49 5.72
N GLN A 21 -6.17 -3.82 6.70
CA GLN A 21 -6.89 -2.96 7.63
C GLN A 21 -7.55 -1.79 6.90
N THR A 22 -6.85 -1.11 5.99
CA THR A 22 -7.42 0.01 5.23
C THR A 22 -8.55 -0.43 4.28
N LEU A 23 -8.50 -1.67 3.77
CA LEU A 23 -9.57 -2.22 2.92
C LEU A 23 -10.90 -2.29 3.63
N TYR A 24 -10.92 -2.64 4.92
CA TYR A 24 -12.14 -2.70 5.70
C TYR A 24 -12.90 -1.36 5.60
N PHE A 25 -12.21 -0.25 5.87
CA PHE A 25 -12.79 1.09 5.80
C PHE A 25 -13.26 1.49 4.39
N LYS A 26 -12.51 1.08 3.35
CA LYS A 26 -12.84 1.39 1.95
C LYS A 26 -14.04 0.61 1.46
N PHE A 27 -14.11 -0.71 1.69
CA PHE A 27 -15.18 -1.55 1.19
C PHE A 27 -16.47 -1.45 2.00
N THR A 28 -16.39 -1.15 3.31
CA THR A 28 -17.58 -0.85 4.12
C THR A 28 -18.13 0.56 3.92
N ALA A 29 -17.48 1.37 3.08
CA ALA A 29 -17.84 2.77 2.86
C ALA A 29 -17.96 3.56 4.18
N SER A 30 -16.98 3.38 5.06
CA SER A 30 -16.91 4.15 6.32
C SER A 30 -16.98 5.66 6.04
N PRO A 31 -17.61 6.46 6.92
CA PRO A 31 -17.79 7.90 6.70
C PRO A 31 -16.48 8.64 6.40
N GLU A 32 -15.40 8.27 7.08
CA GLU A 32 -14.07 8.84 6.87
C GLU A 32 -13.51 8.50 5.49
N SER A 33 -13.63 7.24 5.06
CA SER A 33 -13.17 6.84 3.73
C SER A 33 -13.96 7.55 2.63
N VAL A 34 -15.29 7.60 2.76
CA VAL A 34 -16.14 8.34 1.80
C VAL A 34 -15.73 9.82 1.77
N PHE A 35 -15.57 10.46 2.93
CA PHE A 35 -15.13 11.85 3.03
C PHE A 35 -13.82 12.10 2.27
N ILE A 36 -12.78 11.29 2.50
CA ILE A 36 -11.48 11.42 1.81
C ILE A 36 -11.65 11.36 0.29
N PHE A 37 -12.33 10.33 -0.22
CA PHE A 37 -12.47 10.15 -1.66
C PHE A 37 -13.41 11.17 -2.32
N THR A 38 -14.40 11.70 -1.58
CA THR A 38 -15.24 12.82 -2.01
C THR A 38 -14.43 14.12 -2.09
N GLN A 39 -13.57 14.42 -1.09
CA GLN A 39 -12.67 15.58 -1.14
C GLN A 39 -11.70 15.52 -2.32
N LEU A 40 -11.27 14.31 -2.69
CA LEU A 40 -10.43 14.10 -3.88
C LEU A 40 -11.20 14.20 -5.21
N GLY A 41 -12.54 14.17 -5.18
CA GLY A 41 -13.41 14.23 -6.36
C GLY A 41 -13.46 12.93 -7.17
N ILE A 42 -13.11 11.80 -6.56
CA ILE A 42 -13.00 10.49 -7.24
C ILE A 42 -13.86 9.40 -6.59
N GLU A 43 -14.79 9.76 -5.70
CA GLU A 43 -15.78 8.83 -5.15
C GLU A 43 -16.80 8.41 -6.24
N PRO A 44 -17.28 7.13 -6.26
CA PRO A 44 -16.87 5.97 -5.48
C PRO A 44 -15.66 5.22 -6.07
N TRP A 45 -15.36 5.50 -7.34
CA TRP A 45 -14.45 4.71 -8.17
C TRP A 45 -13.02 4.66 -7.62
N GLY A 46 -12.51 5.78 -7.12
CA GLY A 46 -11.21 5.87 -6.46
C GLY A 46 -11.16 5.03 -5.19
N ARG A 47 -12.23 5.05 -4.38
CA ARG A 47 -12.30 4.27 -3.14
C ARG A 47 -12.28 2.77 -3.41
N VAL A 48 -13.20 2.31 -4.25
CA VAL A 48 -13.34 0.89 -4.58
C VAL A 48 -12.16 0.40 -5.43
N GLY A 49 -11.75 1.18 -6.43
CA GLY A 49 -10.64 0.86 -7.31
C GLY A 49 -9.31 0.74 -6.58
N THR A 50 -8.97 1.71 -5.73
CA THR A 50 -7.75 1.60 -4.90
C THR A 50 -7.84 0.46 -3.90
N GLY A 51 -9.03 0.19 -3.33
CA GLY A 51 -9.25 -0.97 -2.48
C GLY A 51 -8.97 -2.30 -3.20
N ILE A 52 -9.42 -2.47 -4.45
CA ILE A 52 -9.13 -3.69 -5.23
C ILE A 52 -7.62 -3.83 -5.49
N ILE A 53 -6.95 -2.72 -5.86
CA ILE A 53 -5.50 -2.71 -6.09
C ILE A 53 -4.74 -3.09 -4.81
N GLU A 54 -5.14 -2.54 -3.67
CA GLU A 54 -4.53 -2.84 -2.36
C GLU A 54 -4.77 -4.28 -1.92
N LEU A 55 -5.95 -4.84 -2.19
CA LEU A 55 -6.24 -6.25 -1.93
C LEU A 55 -5.30 -7.15 -2.73
N ILE A 56 -5.17 -6.91 -4.04
CA ILE A 56 -4.25 -7.67 -4.89
C ILE A 56 -2.81 -7.50 -4.39
N ALA A 57 -2.39 -6.27 -4.06
CA ALA A 57 -1.07 -6.00 -3.54
C ALA A 57 -0.76 -6.77 -2.25
N SER A 58 -1.70 -6.78 -1.29
CA SER A 58 -1.55 -7.50 -0.02
C SER A 58 -1.39 -9.01 -0.23
N ILE A 59 -2.17 -9.62 -1.14
CA ILE A 59 -2.07 -11.04 -1.49
C ILE A 59 -0.72 -11.33 -2.14
N LEU A 60 -0.32 -10.56 -3.16
CA LEU A 60 0.94 -10.77 -3.88
C LEU A 60 2.17 -10.60 -3.00
N ILE A 61 2.14 -9.69 -2.02
CA ILE A 61 3.22 -9.50 -1.04
C ILE A 61 3.40 -10.74 -0.19
N LEU A 62 2.35 -11.47 0.18
CA LEU A 62 2.42 -12.66 1.05
C LEU A 62 2.97 -13.91 0.36
N PHE A 63 2.99 -13.97 -0.96
CA PHE A 63 3.67 -15.02 -1.72
C PHE A 63 5.11 -14.63 -2.07
N PRO A 64 6.15 -15.38 -1.62
CA PRO A 64 7.55 -14.96 -1.77
C PRO A 64 7.99 -14.76 -3.22
N LYS A 65 7.38 -15.47 -4.16
CA LYS A 65 7.70 -15.40 -5.61
C LYS A 65 7.14 -14.15 -6.29
N THR A 66 6.12 -13.53 -5.72
CA THR A 66 5.41 -12.38 -6.30
C THR A 66 5.58 -11.09 -5.49
N THR A 67 6.46 -11.11 -4.48
CA THR A 67 6.60 -10.02 -3.52
C THR A 67 6.93 -8.69 -4.18
N VAL A 68 7.76 -8.65 -5.24
CA VAL A 68 8.04 -7.38 -5.93
C VAL A 68 6.79 -6.78 -6.55
N TYR A 69 5.93 -7.57 -7.19
CA TYR A 69 4.75 -7.04 -7.88
C TYR A 69 3.78 -6.42 -6.88
N GLY A 70 3.50 -7.12 -5.79
CA GLY A 70 2.67 -6.58 -4.73
C GLY A 70 3.30 -5.35 -4.07
N ALA A 71 4.62 -5.35 -3.87
CA ALA A 71 5.34 -4.21 -3.31
C ALA A 71 5.34 -2.99 -4.25
N LEU A 72 5.46 -3.17 -5.56
CA LEU A 72 5.33 -2.09 -6.54
C LEU A 72 3.92 -1.50 -6.56
N MET A 73 2.89 -2.35 -6.50
CA MET A 73 1.50 -1.90 -6.42
C MET A 73 1.25 -1.10 -5.14
N ALA A 74 1.68 -1.62 -3.98
CA ALA A 74 1.57 -0.93 -2.70
C ALA A 74 2.35 0.40 -2.69
N MET A 75 3.56 0.42 -3.23
CA MET A 75 4.37 1.64 -3.33
C MET A 75 3.70 2.69 -4.21
N GLY A 76 3.14 2.29 -5.36
CA GLY A 76 2.42 3.19 -6.26
C GLY A 76 1.14 3.75 -5.65
N THR A 77 0.33 2.92 -4.98
CA THR A 77 -0.89 3.39 -4.30
C THR A 77 -0.56 4.33 -3.15
N MET A 78 0.44 4.01 -2.33
CA MET A 78 0.85 4.87 -1.23
C MET A 78 1.49 6.17 -1.70
N ALA A 79 2.21 6.18 -2.83
CA ALA A 79 2.70 7.41 -3.44
C ALA A 79 1.53 8.36 -3.79
N GLY A 80 0.46 7.83 -4.38
CA GLY A 80 -0.75 8.59 -4.67
C GLY A 80 -1.47 9.09 -3.41
N ALA A 81 -1.54 8.27 -2.36
CA ALA A 81 -2.11 8.66 -1.07
C ALA A 81 -1.30 9.78 -0.40
N ILE A 82 0.02 9.64 -0.30
CA ILE A 82 0.94 10.66 0.25
C ILE A 82 0.81 11.95 -0.55
N PHE A 83 0.82 11.88 -1.89
CA PHE A 83 0.63 13.05 -2.74
C PHE A 83 -0.71 13.75 -2.47
N SER A 84 -1.78 12.99 -2.29
CA SER A 84 -3.11 13.52 -1.96
C SER A 84 -3.14 14.22 -0.60
N HIS A 85 -2.44 13.67 0.40
CA HIS A 85 -2.25 14.32 1.70
C HIS A 85 -1.45 15.61 1.61
N LEU A 86 -0.37 15.63 0.84
CA LEU A 86 0.48 16.83 0.71
C LEU A 86 -0.17 17.96 -0.12
N THR A 87 -1.19 17.65 -0.93
CA THR A 87 -1.78 18.63 -1.85
C THR A 87 -3.20 19.05 -1.51
N LYS A 88 -4.09 18.10 -1.18
CA LYS A 88 -5.53 18.37 -1.03
C LYS A 88 -6.06 18.09 0.38
N LEU A 89 -5.59 17.04 1.05
CA LEU A 89 -6.19 16.60 2.30
C LEU A 89 -5.53 17.23 3.54
N GLY A 90 -4.22 17.50 3.48
CA GLY A 90 -3.40 17.81 4.66
C GLY A 90 -2.91 16.54 5.35
N VAL A 91 -2.01 16.71 6.34
CA VAL A 91 -1.46 15.60 7.13
C VAL A 91 -2.52 15.00 8.06
N VAL A 92 -3.32 15.84 8.70
CA VAL A 92 -4.40 15.44 9.61
C VAL A 92 -5.72 15.52 8.88
N VAL A 93 -6.48 14.44 8.84
CA VAL A 93 -7.77 14.34 8.16
C VAL A 93 -8.82 13.85 9.16
N ALA A 94 -10.00 14.47 9.19
CA ALA A 94 -11.09 14.04 10.08
C ALA A 94 -10.71 13.89 11.58
N ASN A 95 -9.72 14.67 12.06
CA ASN A 95 -9.14 14.57 13.41
C ASN A 95 -8.44 13.23 13.72
N ASP A 96 -7.92 12.52 12.71
CA ASP A 96 -7.16 11.28 12.85
C ASP A 96 -5.75 11.45 13.47
N GLY A 97 -5.35 12.68 13.81
CA GLY A 97 -4.00 12.98 14.34
C GLY A 97 -2.85 12.70 13.35
N GLY A 98 -3.15 12.49 12.06
CA GLY A 98 -2.17 12.15 11.03
C GLY A 98 -1.89 10.65 10.90
N GLU A 99 -2.71 9.79 11.51
CA GLU A 99 -2.58 8.33 11.46
C GLU A 99 -2.51 7.82 10.01
N LEU A 100 -3.43 8.24 9.14
CA LEU A 100 -3.50 7.74 7.76
C LEU A 100 -2.26 8.12 6.95
N PHE A 101 -1.75 9.33 7.16
CA PHE A 101 -0.52 9.79 6.51
C PHE A 101 0.70 8.99 6.98
N ILE A 102 0.82 8.75 8.29
CA ILE A 102 1.92 7.98 8.86
C ILE A 102 1.88 6.53 8.36
N LEU A 103 0.71 5.90 8.34
CA LEU A 103 0.53 4.55 7.80
C LEU A 103 0.93 4.48 6.32
N ALA A 104 0.53 5.47 5.52
CA ALA A 104 0.92 5.55 4.11
C ALA A 104 2.45 5.65 3.95
N CYS A 105 3.12 6.47 4.76
CA CYS A 105 4.58 6.56 4.78
C CYS A 105 5.26 5.24 5.20
N ILE A 106 4.76 4.56 6.23
CA ILE A 106 5.29 3.26 6.69
C ILE A 106 5.20 2.24 5.56
N VAL A 107 4.04 2.11 4.92
CA VAL A 107 3.83 1.18 3.82
C VAL A 107 4.71 1.54 2.62
N PHE A 108 4.84 2.83 2.28
CA PHE A 108 5.70 3.31 1.19
C PHE A 108 7.18 2.95 1.41
N VAL A 109 7.71 3.18 2.62
CA VAL A 109 9.09 2.86 2.96
C VAL A 109 9.31 1.34 2.98
N CYS A 110 8.42 0.59 3.63
CA CYS A 110 8.53 -0.87 3.69
C CYS A 110 8.45 -1.51 2.30
N SER A 111 7.52 -1.05 1.46
CA SER A 111 7.37 -1.54 0.08
C SER A 111 8.57 -1.16 -0.79
N SER A 112 9.12 0.04 -0.65
CA SER A 112 10.36 0.46 -1.33
C SER A 112 11.55 -0.46 -0.99
N VAL A 113 11.71 -0.82 0.29
CA VAL A 113 12.73 -1.78 0.74
C VAL A 113 12.48 -3.16 0.12
N LEU A 114 11.23 -3.64 0.10
CA LEU A 114 10.88 -4.92 -0.51
C LEU A 114 11.14 -4.95 -2.02
N VAL A 115 10.82 -3.87 -2.75
CA VAL A 115 11.15 -3.73 -4.17
C VAL A 115 12.65 -3.84 -4.37
N TYR A 116 13.45 -3.09 -3.59
CA TYR A 116 14.91 -3.11 -3.71
C TYR A 116 15.52 -4.49 -3.40
N VAL A 117 15.05 -5.15 -2.33
CA VAL A 117 15.58 -6.45 -1.90
C VAL A 117 15.19 -7.56 -2.87
N ASN A 118 13.97 -7.53 -3.40
CA ASN A 118 13.45 -8.57 -4.27
C ASN A 118 13.60 -8.25 -5.77
N ARG A 119 14.22 -7.13 -6.17
CA ARG A 119 14.37 -6.65 -7.56
C ARG A 119 14.79 -7.71 -8.60
N ASN A 120 15.54 -8.72 -8.18
CA ASN A 120 15.94 -9.83 -9.07
C ASN A 120 14.73 -10.63 -9.60
N GLN A 121 13.59 -10.61 -8.90
CA GLN A 121 12.33 -11.20 -9.37
C GLN A 121 11.82 -10.52 -10.64
N LEU A 122 12.05 -9.20 -10.82
CA LEU A 122 11.70 -8.48 -12.05
C LEU A 122 12.49 -9.00 -13.25
N ILE A 123 13.79 -9.23 -13.05
CA ILE A 123 14.71 -9.67 -14.09
C ILE A 123 14.40 -11.11 -14.50
N SER A 124 13.95 -11.95 -13.55
CA SER A 124 13.64 -13.36 -13.82
C SER A 124 12.48 -13.60 -14.81
N LEU A 125 11.67 -12.58 -15.11
CA LEU A 125 10.68 -12.63 -16.18
C LEU A 125 11.30 -12.47 -17.58
N PHE A 126 12.31 -11.60 -17.72
CA PHE A 126 12.91 -11.27 -19.01
C PHE A 126 14.00 -12.25 -19.45
N VAL A 127 14.58 -13.00 -18.51
CA VAL A 127 15.68 -13.96 -18.80
C VAL A 127 15.15 -15.38 -19.06
N ARG A 128 13.84 -15.61 -18.93
CA ARG A 128 13.20 -16.92 -19.14
C ARG A 128 12.43 -17.04 -20.48
N SER A 129 12.56 -16.07 -21.38
CA SER A 129 12.01 -16.08 -22.75
C SER A 129 13.03 -16.54 -23.78
#